data_AF-A0A147KG27-F1
#
_entry.id   AF-A0A147KG27-F1
#
_cell.length_a   1.000
_cell.length_b   1.000
_cell.length_c   1.000
_cell.angle_alpha   90.00
_cell.angle_beta   90.00
_cell.angle_gamma   90.00
#
_symmetry.space_group_name_H-M   'P 1'
#
loop_
_entity.id
_entity.type
_entity.pdbx_description
1 polymer ?
#
loop_
_entity_poly.entity_id
_entity_poly.type
_entity_poly.pdbx_seq_one_letter_code
_entity_poly.pdbx_strand_id
1 'polypeptide(L)'
;MNRITGGERYESGPDGEWAIRRISGAAAVKTYRCPGCYQQIPPGMPHVVAWAAYGDGEDRRHWHSSCWERRAHRSVRHPRH
;
A
#
# COMPACT_ATOMS: atom_id res chain seq x y z
N MET A 1 -23.93 -7.55 -10.18
CA MET A 1 -23.60 -8.45 -9.05
C MET A 1 -22.08 -8.56 -8.91
N ASN A 2 -21.44 -7.64 -8.19
CA ASN A 2 -20.02 -7.70 -7.77
C ASN A 2 -19.77 -6.42 -6.94
N ARG A 3 -19.15 -6.36 -5.77
CA ARG A 3 -18.18 -7.22 -5.11
C ARG A 3 -18.39 -7.09 -3.60
N ILE A 4 -18.27 -8.19 -2.89
CA ILE A 4 -18.12 -8.21 -1.43
C ILE A 4 -16.73 -7.60 -1.13
N THR A 5 -16.57 -6.28 -1.10
CA THR A 5 -15.29 -5.66 -0.69
C THR A 5 -15.26 -5.53 0.83
N GLY A 6 -15.38 -6.65 1.54
CA GLY A 6 -15.29 -6.71 3.01
C GLY A 6 -13.86 -6.57 3.54
N GLY A 7 -13.02 -5.74 2.92
CA GLY A 7 -11.59 -5.67 3.27
C GLY A 7 -10.91 -4.34 3.00
N GLU A 8 -11.65 -3.32 2.53
CA GLU A 8 -11.17 -1.95 2.52
C GLU A 8 -11.36 -1.32 3.90
N ARG A 9 -10.31 -0.67 4.40
CA ARG A 9 -10.35 0.11 5.64
C ARG A 9 -9.83 1.51 5.37
N TYR A 10 -10.33 2.47 6.13
CA TYR A 10 -9.84 3.84 6.08
C TYR A 10 -8.86 4.06 7.23
N GLU A 11 -7.75 4.73 6.95
CA GLU A 11 -6.75 5.16 7.93
C GLU A 11 -6.38 6.63 7.69
N SER A 12 -6.52 7.44 8.73
CA SER A 12 -6.00 8.81 8.75
C SER A 12 -4.54 8.82 9.22
N GLY A 13 -3.71 9.69 8.64
CA GLY A 13 -2.31 9.88 9.02
C GLY A 13 -1.86 11.33 8.79
N PRO A 14 -0.62 11.70 9.18
CA PRO A 14 -0.10 13.05 8.97
C PRO A 14 0.02 13.43 7.49
N ASP A 15 0.07 12.44 6.61
CA ASP A 15 0.12 12.56 5.16
C ASP A 15 -1.27 12.54 4.48
N GLY A 16 -2.36 12.49 5.25
CA GLY A 16 -3.74 12.57 4.76
C GLY A 16 -4.62 11.37 5.12
N GLU A 17 -5.79 11.30 4.49
CA GLU A 17 -6.73 10.19 4.64
C GLU A 17 -6.58 9.17 3.52
N TRP A 18 -6.48 7.90 3.90
CA TRP A 18 -6.17 6.81 2.98
C TRP A 18 -7.19 5.69 3.08
N ALA A 19 -7.62 5.18 1.94
CA ALA A 19 -8.27 3.89 1.86
C ALA A 19 -7.20 2.82 1.60
N ILE A 20 -7.29 1.72 2.34
CA ILE A 20 -6.32 0.63 2.31
C ILE A 20 -6.99 -0.71 2.12
N ARG A 21 -6.26 -1.63 1.48
CA ARG A 21 -6.63 -3.04 1.36
C ARG A 21 -5.42 -3.93 1.62
N ARG A 22 -5.59 -4.92 2.51
CA ARG A 22 -4.56 -5.95 2.74
C ARG A 22 -4.63 -7.02 1.67
N ILE A 23 -3.49 -7.37 1.09
CA ILE A 23 -3.31 -8.41 0.09
C ILE A 23 -2.59 -9.58 0.76
N SER A 24 -3.19 -10.77 0.71
CA SER A 24 -2.56 -11.99 1.17
C SER A 24 -1.45 -12.42 0.19
N GLY A 25 -0.50 -13.22 0.67
CA GLY A 25 0.58 -13.74 -0.19
C GLY A 25 0.04 -14.52 -1.40
N ALA A 26 -0.99 -15.33 -1.20
CA ALA A 26 -1.65 -16.08 -2.27
C ALA A 26 -2.28 -15.17 -3.35
N ALA A 27 -2.76 -13.97 -2.98
CA ALA A 27 -3.31 -13.00 -3.92
C ALA A 27 -2.24 -12.09 -4.56
N ALA A 28 -1.01 -12.09 -4.04
CA ALA A 28 0.10 -11.31 -4.55
C ALA A 28 0.78 -12.05 -5.71
N VAL A 29 0.27 -11.88 -6.93
CA VAL A 29 0.76 -12.57 -8.14
C VAL A 29 1.68 -11.73 -9.01
N LYS A 30 1.92 -10.46 -8.65
CA LYS A 30 2.76 -9.52 -9.40
C LYS A 30 3.78 -8.84 -8.49
N THR A 31 4.91 -8.46 -9.07
CA THR A 31 5.92 -7.66 -8.40
C THR A 31 5.54 -6.18 -8.44
N TYR A 32 5.68 -5.49 -7.31
CA TYR A 32 5.50 -4.03 -7.22
C TYR A 32 6.70 -3.36 -6.55
N ARG A 33 6.82 -2.04 -6.65
CA ARG A 33 7.84 -1.26 -5.94
C ARG A 33 7.21 -0.49 -4.78
N CYS A 34 7.75 -0.70 -3.58
CA CYS A 34 7.28 -0.01 -2.38
C CYS A 34 7.81 1.43 -2.34
N PRO A 35 6.96 2.45 -2.21
CA PRO A 35 7.40 3.86 -2.19
C PRO A 35 8.14 4.25 -0.89
N GLY A 36 7.92 3.54 0.22
CA GLY A 36 8.61 3.83 1.48
C GLY A 36 10.07 3.38 1.48
N CYS A 37 10.36 2.23 0.87
CA CYS A 37 11.70 1.61 0.89
C CYS A 37 12.39 1.50 -0.47
N TYR A 38 11.66 1.74 -1.56
CA TYR A 38 12.06 1.54 -2.96
C TYR A 38 12.46 0.11 -3.34
N GLN A 39 12.31 -0.84 -2.42
CA GLN A 39 12.54 -2.26 -2.69
C GLN A 39 11.31 -2.90 -3.32
N GLN A 40 11.54 -4.05 -3.93
CA GLN A 40 10.50 -4.83 -4.58
C GLN A 40 9.65 -5.57 -3.54
N ILE A 41 8.36 -5.69 -3.85
CA ILE A 41 7.40 -6.58 -3.21
C ILE A 41 7.23 -7.75 -4.18
N PRO A 42 7.93 -8.88 -4.00
CA PRO A 42 7.76 -10.04 -4.87
C PRO A 42 6.38 -10.70 -4.74
N PRO A 43 5.98 -11.50 -5.74
CA PRO A 43 4.83 -12.39 -5.65
C PRO A 43 4.93 -13.30 -4.41
N GLY A 44 3.80 -13.69 -3.84
CA GLY A 44 3.74 -14.49 -2.62
C GLY A 44 3.91 -13.69 -1.33
N MET A 45 4.33 -12.41 -1.39
CA MET A 45 4.51 -11.60 -0.18
C MET A 45 3.25 -10.82 0.21
N PRO A 46 2.72 -11.03 1.44
CA PRO A 46 1.61 -10.23 1.96
C PRO A 46 1.98 -8.75 2.06
N HIS A 47 1.08 -7.86 1.62
CA HIS A 47 1.36 -6.42 1.54
C HIS A 47 0.07 -5.59 1.61
N VAL A 48 0.20 -4.26 1.62
CA VAL A 48 -0.92 -3.30 1.69
C VAL A 48 -0.98 -2.52 0.38
N VAL A 49 -2.19 -2.33 -0.14
CA VAL A 49 -2.48 -1.38 -1.21
C VAL A 49 -3.16 -0.17 -0.59
N ALA A 50 -2.65 1.03 -0.84
CA ALA A 50 -3.18 2.28 -0.31
C ALA A 50 -3.44 3.28 -1.44
N TRP A 51 -4.52 4.05 -1.36
CA TRP A 51 -4.86 5.15 -2.26
C TRP A 51 -5.55 6.28 -1.48
N ALA A 52 -5.51 7.50 -2.01
CA ALA A 52 -6.13 8.66 -1.37
C ALA A 52 -7.65 8.43 -1.21
N ALA A 53 -8.18 8.65 0.00
CA ALA A 53 -9.59 8.36 0.32
C ALA A 53 -10.58 9.22 -0.50
N TYR A 54 -10.18 10.45 -0.82
CA TYR A 54 -11.00 11.42 -1.58
C TYR A 54 -10.56 11.59 -3.04
N GLY A 55 -9.66 10.73 -3.53
CA GLY A 55 -9.25 10.71 -4.93
C GLY A 55 -10.10 9.76 -5.77
N ASP A 56 -9.86 9.76 -7.06
CA ASP A 56 -10.43 8.82 -8.05
C ASP A 56 -10.04 7.35 -7.84
N GLY A 57 -9.17 7.04 -6.86
CA GLY A 57 -8.80 5.68 -6.49
C GLY A 57 -7.86 4.96 -7.47
N GLU A 58 -7.37 5.69 -8.47
CA GLU A 58 -6.44 5.22 -9.51
C GLU A 58 -4.97 5.24 -9.04
N ASP A 59 -4.59 6.11 -8.10
CA ASP A 59 -3.22 6.17 -7.52
C ASP A 59 -3.01 5.07 -6.46
N ARG A 60 -3.19 3.81 -6.85
CA ARG A 60 -2.97 2.65 -5.96
C ARG A 60 -1.49 2.37 -5.79
N ARG A 61 -1.02 2.56 -4.57
CA ARG A 61 0.36 2.32 -4.16
C ARG A 61 0.48 1.02 -3.37
N HIS A 62 1.46 0.20 -3.72
CA HIS A 62 1.73 -1.05 -3.03
C HIS A 62 2.86 -0.85 -2.02
N TRP A 63 2.59 -1.17 -0.76
CA TRP A 63 3.52 -1.02 0.37
C TRP A 63 3.74 -2.36 1.05
N HIS A 64 4.97 -2.67 1.48
CA HIS A 64 5.13 -3.72 2.50
C HIS A 64 4.31 -3.34 3.73
N SER A 65 3.73 -4.33 4.42
CA SER A 65 2.91 -4.07 5.62
C SER A 65 3.66 -3.25 6.66
N SER A 66 4.93 -3.58 6.95
CA SER A 66 5.77 -2.83 7.89
C SER A 66 6.14 -1.43 7.39
N CYS A 67 6.19 -1.21 6.08
CA CYS A 67 6.45 0.11 5.51
C CYS A 67 5.21 1.02 5.64
N TRP A 68 4.01 0.46 5.48
CA TRP A 68 2.75 1.17 5.67
C TRP A 68 2.56 1.64 7.13
N GLU A 69 2.78 0.73 8.10
CA GLU A 69 2.65 1.04 9.54
C GLU A 69 3.62 2.14 9.98
N ARG A 70 4.76 2.28 9.30
CA ARG A 70 5.80 3.27 9.60
C ARG A 70 5.80 4.47 8.66
N ARG A 71 4.77 4.64 7.83
CA ARG A 71 4.71 5.68 6.78
C ARG A 71 4.87 7.10 7.35
N ALA A 72 4.26 7.36 8.51
CA ALA A 72 4.31 8.66 9.18
C ALA A 72 5.74 9.11 9.54
N HIS A 73 6.64 8.15 9.78
CA HIS A 73 8.02 8.43 10.19
C HIS A 73 9.02 8.27 9.05
N ARG A 74 8.54 7.94 7.85
CA ARG A 74 9.39 7.55 6.75
C ARG A 74 9.18 8.50 5.59
N SER A 75 10.01 9.54 5.53
CA SER A 75 10.21 10.25 4.28
C SER A 75 10.64 9.23 3.21
N VAL A 76 10.07 9.40 2.02
CA VAL A 76 10.38 8.61 0.82
C VAL A 76 11.90 8.56 0.68
N ARG A 77 12.52 7.41 1.03
CA ARG A 77 13.98 7.27 0.99
C ARG A 77 14.41 7.10 -0.45
N HIS A 78 14.61 8.20 -1.17
CA HIS A 78 15.23 8.13 -2.48
C HIS A 78 16.57 7.40 -2.32
N PRO A 79 16.86 6.36 -3.11
CA PRO A 79 18.16 5.71 -3.06
C PRO A 79 19.24 6.76 -3.29
N ARG A 80 20.23 6.83 -2.40
CA ARG A 80 21.41 7.65 -2.62
C ARG A 80 22.25 6.90 -3.66
N HIS A 81 22.44 7.52 -4.81
CA HIS A 81 23.34 7.06 -5.87
C HIS A 81 24.79 7.15 -5.41
#